data_AF-A0A1G7EM31-F1
#
_entry.id   AF-A0A1G7EM31-F1
#
_cell.length_a   1.000
_cell.length_b   1.000
_cell.length_c   1.000
_cell.angle_alpha   90.00
_cell.angle_beta   90.00
_cell.angle_gamma   90.00
#
_symmetry.space_group_name_H-M   'P 1'
#
loop_
_entity.id
_entity.type
_entity.pdbx_description
1 polymer ?
#
loop_
_entity_poly.entity_id
_entity_poly.type
_entity_poly.pdbx_seq_one_letter_code
_entity_poly.pdbx_strand_id
1 'polypeptide(L)' 'MQIRKAMAGDAPGIARVHVDSWRTAYQGIISDTYLSSLSVQARQNMWEHAIGQLTADK' A
#
# COMPACT_ATOMS: atom_id res chain seq x y z
N MET A 1 10.26 18.71 2.27
CA MET A 1 9.19 17.70 2.16
C MET A 1 8.15 18.23 1.18
N GLN A 2 7.80 17.47 0.15
CA GLN A 2 6.79 17.86 -0.85
C GLN A 2 5.65 16.84 -0.86
N ILE A 3 4.41 17.32 -0.84
CA ILE A 3 3.20 16.49 -0.90
C ILE A 3 2.52 16.75 -2.25
N ARG A 4 2.19 15.68 -2.97
CA ARG A 4 1.55 15.74 -4.29
C ARG A 4 0.54 14.60 -4.45
N LYS A 5 -0.31 14.69 -5.48
CA LYS A 5 -1.17 13.56 -5.86
C LYS A 5 -0.34 12.37 -6.32
N ALA A 6 -0.82 11.17 -5.99
CA ALA A 6 -0.24 9.93 -6.44
C ALA A 6 -0.45 9.75 -7.95
N MET A 7 0.57 9.20 -8.62
CA MET A 7 0.53 8.72 -9.99
C MET A 7 0.77 7.21 -10.01
N ALA A 8 0.43 6.52 -11.11
CA ALA A 8 0.52 5.06 -11.18
C ALA A 8 1.90 4.51 -10.78
N GLY A 9 2.98 5.20 -11.14
CA GLY A 9 4.35 4.83 -10.76
C GLY A 9 4.66 4.87 -9.26
N ASP A 10 3.81 5.50 -8.44
CA ASP A 10 3.99 5.54 -6.98
C ASP A 10 3.45 4.27 -6.29
N ALA A 11 2.59 3.48 -6.96
CA ALA A 11 1.93 2.32 -6.37
C ALA A 11 2.88 1.32 -5.70
N PRO A 12 4.05 0.96 -6.28
CA PRO A 12 5.01 0.07 -5.64
C PRO A 12 5.57 0.63 -4.32
N GLY A 13 5.87 1.93 -4.29
CA GLY A 13 6.39 2.61 -3.09
C GLY A 13 5.34 2.69 -1.98
N ILE A 14 4.10 3.05 -2.33
CA ILE A 14 2.98 3.10 -1.39
C ILE A 14 2.68 1.71 -0.82
N ALA A 15 2.69 0.66 -1.66
CA ALA A 15 2.47 -0.71 -1.23
C ALA A 15 3.51 -1.19 -0.22
N ARG A 16 4.79 -0.85 -0.43
CA ARG A 16 5.87 -1.17 0.51
C ARG A 16 5.69 -0.47 1.84
N VAL A 17 5.48 0.85 1.83
CA VAL A 17 5.24 1.62 3.05
C VAL A 17 4.04 1.07 3.81
N HIS A 18 2.97 0.68 3.11
CA HIS A 18 1.79 0.08 3.72
C HIS A 18 2.12 -1.23 4.46
N VAL A 19 2.76 -2.19 3.77
CA VAL A 19 3.08 -3.50 4.37
C VAL A 19 4.04 -3.36 5.53
N ASP A 20 5.11 -2.58 5.36
CA ASP A 20 6.14 -2.39 6.39
C ASP A 20 5.54 -1.69 7.61
N SER A 21 4.77 -0.61 7.42
CA SER A 21 4.10 0.10 8.51
C SER A 21 3.10 -0.79 9.26
N TRP A 22 2.35 -1.63 8.55
CA TRP A 22 1.39 -2.54 9.19
C TRP A 22 2.07 -3.59 10.04
N ARG A 23 3.13 -4.22 9.52
CA ARG A 23 3.90 -5.22 10.26
C ARG A 23 4.49 -4.64 11.54
N THR A 24 4.96 -3.40 11.51
CA THR A 24 5.55 -2.76 12.70
C THR A 24 4.51 -2.19 13.66
N ALA A 25 3.51 -1.48 13.15
CA ALA A 25 2.55 -0.75 13.99
C ALA A 25 1.54 -1.68 14.67
N TYR A 26 1.25 -2.83 14.08
CA TYR A 26 0.26 -3.79 14.60
C TYR A 26 0.86 -5.06 15.18
N GLN A 27 2.19 -5.16 15.29
CA GLN A 27 2.85 -6.28 15.97
C GLN A 27 2.32 -6.43 17.39
N GLY A 28 1.92 -7.63 17.78
CA GLY A 28 1.34 -7.92 19.10
C GLY A 28 -0.11 -7.46 19.30
N ILE A 29 -0.72 -6.80 18.31
CA ILE A 29 -2.15 -6.42 18.29
C ILE A 29 -2.91 -7.32 17.32
N ILE A 30 -2.37 -7.51 16.12
CA ILE A 30 -2.88 -8.42 15.10
C ILE A 30 -2.02 -9.67 15.08
N SER A 31 -2.59 -10.82 14.69
CA SER A 31 -1.85 -12.08 14.65
C SER A 31 -0.64 -12.02 13.72
N ASP A 32 0.48 -12.59 14.17
CA ASP A 32 1.72 -12.62 13.41
C ASP A 32 1.55 -13.35 12.06
N THR A 33 0.71 -14.38 12.01
CA THR A 33 0.37 -15.10 10.77
C THR A 33 -0.28 -14.17 9.75
N TYR A 34 -1.16 -13.28 10.18
CA TYR A 34 -1.78 -12.31 9.27
C TYR A 34 -0.79 -11.23 8.83
N LEU A 35 0.00 -10.67 9.76
CA LEU A 35 1.01 -9.67 9.41
C LEU A 35 2.09 -10.21 8.48
N SER A 36 2.45 -11.48 8.65
CA SER A 36 3.40 -12.19 7.79
C SER A 36 2.82 -12.46 6.39
N SER A 37 1.52 -12.72 6.28
CA SER A 37 0.86 -12.99 5.00
C SER A 37 0.63 -11.74 4.13
N LEU A 38 0.80 -10.53 4.69
CA LEU A 38 0.76 -9.29 3.91
C LEU A 38 1.77 -9.31 2.77
N SER A 39 1.27 -9.10 1.55
CA SER A 39 2.07 -9.12 0.32
C SER A 39 2.18 -7.72 -0.28
N VAL A 40 3.42 -7.28 -0.52
CA VAL A 40 3.69 -6.01 -1.23
C VAL A 40 3.09 -6.06 -2.64
N GLN A 41 3.21 -7.18 -3.35
CA GLN A 41 2.64 -7.32 -4.70
C GLN A 41 1.12 -7.20 -4.69
N ALA A 42 0.45 -7.85 -3.74
CA ALA A 42 -1.01 -7.75 -3.62
C ALA A 42 -1.45 -6.30 -3.31
N ARG A 43 -0.71 -5.62 -2.44
CA ARG A 43 -0.97 -4.19 -2.14
C ARG A 43 -0.65 -3.29 -3.32
N GLN A 44 0.38 -3.58 -4.11
CA GLN A 44 0.70 -2.84 -5.32
C GLN A 44 -0.46 -2.91 -6.31
N ASN A 45 -0.94 -4.11 -6.64
CA ASN A 45 -2.07 -4.28 -7.57
C ASN A 45 -3.31 -3.51 -7.09
N MET A 46 -3.59 -3.55 -5.78
CA MET A 46 -4.68 -2.78 -5.18
C MET A 46 -4.50 -1.26 -5.39
N TRP A 47 -3.29 -0.74 -5.18
CA TRP A 47 -2.99 0.69 -5.35
C TRP A 47 -2.95 1.11 -6.83
N GLU A 48 -2.48 0.27 -7.73
CA GLU A 48 -2.55 0.51 -9.18
C GLU A 48 -4.00 0.68 -9.63
N HIS A 49 -4.92 -0.16 -9.14
CA HIS A 49 -6.34 -0.03 -9.43
C HIS A 49 -6.95 1.23 -8.81
N ALA A 50 -6.65 1.52 -7.53
CA ALA A 50 -7.19 2.69 -6.85
C ALA A 50 -6.72 4.01 -7.52
N ILE A 51 -5.44 4.10 -7.87
CA ILE A 51 -4.87 5.27 -8.55
C ILE A 51 -5.38 5.36 -9.99
N GLY A 52 -5.55 4.23 -10.68
CA GLY A 52 -6.14 4.18 -12.01
C GLY A 52 -7.58 4.71 -12.05
N GLN A 53 -8.40 4.36 -11.06
CA GLN A 53 -9.76 4.91 -10.92
C GLN A 53 -9.74 6.43 -10.65
N LEU A 54 -8.81 6.91 -9.83
CA LEU A 54 -8.58 8.35 -9.59
C LEU A 54 -8.26 9.15 -10.87
N THR A 55 -7.70 8.50 -11.90
CA THR A 55 -7.42 9.13 -13.20
C THR A 55 -8.57 9.03 -14.21
N ALA A 56 -9.51 8.11 -14.02
CA ALA A 56 -10.63 7.89 -14.93
C ALA A 56 -11.87 8.77 -14.63
N ASP A 57 -12.00 9.26 -13.39
CA ASP A 57 -13.10 10.14 -12.94
C ASP A 57 -12.87 11.64 -13.24
N LYS A 58 -12.11 11.96 -14.30
CA LYS A 58 -11.82 13.33 -14.76
C LYS A 58 -12.03 13.48 -16.25
#